data_AF-S9SNJ5-F1
#
_entry.id   AF-S9SNJ5-F1
#
_cell.length_a   1.000
_cell.length_b   1.000
_cell.length_c   1.000
_cell.angle_alpha   90.00
_cell.angle_beta   90.00
_cell.angle_gamma   90.00
#
_symmetry.space_group_name_H-M   'P 1'
#
loop_
_entity.id
_entity.type
_entity.pdbx_description
1 polymer ?
#
loop_
_entity_poly.entity_id
_entity_poly.type
_entity_poly.pdbx_seq_one_letter_code
_entity_poly.pdbx_strand_id
1 'polypeptide(L)'
;MRHRPNLFQHDDFHVGNLIIKDNQLSGVIDFNRFDWGDPIHEFLKVGMFSSEVRIPFSIGQIRGYHKDSEPDDLFWRLYSLYLAMDKIDRVLEDHDYFRLLKPKWYIHI
;
A
#
# COMPACT_ATOMS: atom_id res chain seq x y z
N MET A 1 4.16 -8.60 14.12
CA MET A 1 5.47 -9.20 13.79
C MET A 1 6.52 -8.62 14.71
N ARG A 2 7.36 -9.43 15.36
CA ARG A 2 8.42 -8.90 16.25
C ARG A 2 9.66 -8.53 15.40
N HIS A 3 10.34 -7.44 15.74
CA HIS A 3 11.59 -6.98 15.12
C HIS A 3 11.54 -6.55 13.64
N ARG A 4 10.36 -6.20 13.11
CA ARG A 4 10.27 -5.50 11.83
C ARG A 4 10.60 -4.02 12.02
N PRO A 5 11.23 -3.36 11.03
CA PRO A 5 11.47 -1.92 11.09
C PRO A 5 10.15 -1.16 11.17
N ASN A 6 10.15 -0.05 11.92
CA ASN A 6 9.04 0.88 12.01
C ASN A 6 9.55 2.25 11.55
N LEU A 7 9.17 2.66 10.34
CA LEU A 7 9.70 3.82 9.65
C LEU A 7 8.55 4.74 9.24
N PHE A 8 8.85 6.03 9.09
CA PHE A 8 7.92 7.03 8.57
C PHE A 8 7.49 6.68 7.14
N GLN A 9 6.19 6.80 6.88
CA GLN A 9 5.53 6.47 5.64
C GLN A 9 4.69 7.65 5.17
N HIS A 10 4.64 7.84 3.86
CA HIS A 10 3.68 8.75 3.26
C HIS A 10 2.26 8.18 3.37
N ASP A 11 2.14 6.86 3.21
CA ASP A 11 0.89 6.09 3.25
C ASP A 11 -0.17 6.52 2.22
N ASP A 12 0.24 7.25 1.19
CA ASP A 12 -0.56 7.56 0.00
C ASP A 12 0.34 7.84 -1.21
N PHE A 13 1.44 7.09 -1.33
CA PHE A 13 2.47 7.32 -2.34
C PHE A 13 2.09 6.71 -3.69
N HIS A 14 1.30 7.44 -4.48
CA HIS A 14 0.88 7.05 -5.83
C HIS A 14 1.16 8.16 -6.86
N VAL A 15 1.05 7.83 -8.15
CA VAL A 15 1.37 8.72 -9.28
C VAL A 15 0.67 10.09 -9.25
N GLY A 16 -0.48 10.19 -8.58
CA GLY A 16 -1.24 11.45 -8.46
C GLY A 16 -0.61 12.45 -7.49
N ASN A 17 0.22 11.98 -6.56
CA ASN A 17 0.88 12.78 -5.54
C ASN A 17 2.35 13.11 -5.88
N LEU A 18 2.80 12.77 -7.10
CA LEU A 18 4.16 13.03 -7.58
C LEU A 18 4.19 14.26 -8.50
N ILE A 19 5.10 15.20 -8.19
CA ILE A 19 5.36 16.37 -9.04
C ILE A 19 6.59 16.09 -9.88
N ILE A 20 6.42 16.10 -11.21
CA ILE A 20 7.49 15.95 -12.18
C ILE A 20 7.77 17.29 -12.86
N LYS A 21 9.04 17.71 -12.89
CA LYS A 21 9.52 18.89 -13.64
C LYS A 21 10.80 18.50 -14.36
N ASP A 22 10.95 18.93 -15.61
CA ASP A 22 12.14 18.64 -16.44
C ASP A 22 12.49 17.13 -16.49
N ASN A 23 11.46 16.29 -16.53
CA ASN A 23 11.54 14.82 -16.50
C ASN A 23 12.22 14.24 -15.24
N GLN A 24 12.19 14.99 -14.12
CA GLN A 24 12.72 14.57 -12.83
C GLN A 24 11.66 14.72 -11.73
N LEU A 25 11.69 13.81 -10.76
CA LEU A 25 10.89 13.94 -9.54
C LEU A 25 11.34 15.20 -8.80
N SER A 26 10.43 16.17 -8.68
CA SER A 26 10.71 17.49 -8.08
C SER A 26 10.00 17.71 -6.76
N GLY A 27 9.02 16.88 -6.44
CA GLY A 27 8.30 16.96 -5.18
C GLY A 27 7.33 15.80 -4.98
N VAL A 28 6.97 15.62 -3.72
CA VAL A 28 5.92 14.72 -3.26
C VAL A 28 5.00 15.56 -2.37
N ILE A 29 3.70 15.41 -2.54
CA ILE A 29 2.68 16.21 -1.83
C ILE A 29 1.63 15.30 -1.18
N ASP A 30 0.74 15.90 -0.38
CA ASP A 30 -0.39 15.22 0.26
C ASP A 30 -0.01 14.20 1.36
N PHE A 31 0.81 14.65 2.30
CA PHE A 31 1.23 13.87 3.47
C PHE A 31 0.16 13.77 4.57
N ASN A 32 -1.10 14.12 4.32
CA ASN A 32 -2.15 14.12 5.35
C ASN A 32 -2.50 12.73 5.91
N ARG A 33 -2.10 11.65 5.22
CA ARG A 33 -2.29 10.26 5.63
C ARG A 33 -1.05 9.60 6.23
N PHE A 34 0.03 10.35 6.48
CA PHE A 34 1.29 9.77 6.94
C PHE A 34 1.13 8.81 8.12
N ASP A 35 1.95 7.77 8.17
CA ASP A 35 1.97 6.81 9.26
C ASP A 35 3.39 6.32 9.58
N TRP A 36 3.52 5.42 10.55
CA TRP A 36 4.75 4.75 10.94
C TRP A 36 4.53 3.24 10.94
N GLY A 37 5.26 2.53 10.08
CA GLY A 37 5.08 1.10 9.95
C GLY A 37 6.23 0.36 9.25
N ASP A 38 5.96 -0.90 8.95
CA ASP A 38 6.86 -1.71 8.13
C ASP A 38 6.89 -1.13 6.71
N PRO A 39 8.06 -0.74 6.17
CA PRO A 39 8.20 -0.02 4.90
C PRO A 39 7.58 -0.73 3.69
N ILE A 40 7.27 -2.03 3.79
CA ILE A 40 6.52 -2.74 2.76
C ILE A 40 5.10 -2.17 2.59
N HIS A 41 4.49 -1.59 3.63
CA HIS A 41 3.16 -0.99 3.58
C HIS A 41 3.04 0.16 2.57
N GLU A 42 4.13 0.90 2.32
CA GLU A 42 4.13 1.99 1.32
C GLU A 42 3.76 1.47 -0.08
N PHE A 43 4.06 0.20 -0.38
CA PHE A 43 3.78 -0.40 -1.67
C PHE A 43 2.35 -0.88 -1.85
N LEU A 44 1.50 -0.91 -0.81
CA LEU A 44 0.13 -1.42 -0.93
C LEU A 44 -0.67 -0.65 -2.00
N LYS A 45 -0.43 0.66 -2.09
CA LYS A 45 -1.06 1.55 -3.07
C LYS A 45 -0.68 1.18 -4.51
N VAL A 46 0.47 0.52 -4.72
CA VAL A 46 0.87 -0.03 -6.02
C VAL A 46 -0.07 -1.12 -6.48
N GLY A 47 -0.39 -2.06 -5.59
CA GLY A 47 -1.31 -3.16 -5.86
C GLY A 47 -2.76 -2.72 -5.95
N MET A 48 -3.12 -1.61 -5.31
CA MET A 48 -4.50 -1.12 -5.27
C MET A 48 -4.85 -0.17 -6.40
N PHE A 49 -3.92 0.71 -6.81
CA PHE A 49 -4.24 1.81 -7.72
C PHE A 49 -3.24 1.91 -8.87
N SER A 50 -1.94 1.94 -8.57
CA SER A 50 -0.93 2.25 -9.60
C SER A 50 -0.83 1.18 -10.68
N SER A 51 -0.98 -0.10 -10.32
CA SER A 51 -0.88 -1.21 -11.27
C SER A 51 -1.99 -1.21 -12.32
N GLU A 52 -3.18 -0.74 -11.99
CA GLU A 52 -4.32 -0.59 -12.91
C GLU A 52 -4.09 0.51 -13.95
N VAL A 53 -3.32 1.55 -13.57
CA VAL A 53 -3.04 2.70 -14.44
C VAL A 53 -1.79 2.46 -15.31
N ARG A 54 -0.69 1.95 -14.73
CA ARG A 54 0.58 1.79 -15.45
C ARG A 54 1.51 0.74 -14.83
N ILE A 55 1.43 -0.50 -15.32
CA ILE A 55 2.31 -1.62 -14.92
C ILE A 55 3.81 -1.27 -14.96
N PRO A 56 4.39 -0.65 -16.01
CA PRO A 56 5.81 -0.31 -16.03
C PRO A 56 6.26 0.62 -14.90
N PHE A 57 5.40 1.56 -14.50
CA PHE A 57 5.68 2.47 -13.38
C PHE A 57 5.71 1.70 -12.06
N SER A 58 4.73 0.83 -11.83
CA SER A 58 4.66 -0.02 -10.63
C SER A 58 5.89 -0.92 -10.48
N ILE A 59 6.35 -1.53 -11.58
CA ILE A 59 7.58 -2.33 -11.59
C ILE A 59 8.78 -1.45 -11.25
N GLY A 60 8.89 -0.28 -11.89
CA GLY A 60 9.98 0.67 -11.66
C GLY A 60 10.03 1.19 -10.22
N GLN A 61 8.88 1.44 -9.59
CA GLN A 61 8.80 1.90 -8.21
C GLN A 61 9.32 0.84 -7.22
N ILE A 62 8.88 -0.42 -7.38
CA ILE A 62 9.34 -1.53 -6.54
C ILE A 62 10.83 -1.82 -6.77
N ARG A 63 11.27 -1.91 -8.02
CA ARG A 63 12.69 -2.18 -8.35
C ARG A 63 13.61 -1.04 -7.93
N GLY A 64 13.21 0.20 -8.15
CA GLY A 64 13.98 1.38 -7.74
C GLY A 64 14.22 1.42 -6.24
N TYR A 65 13.21 1.07 -5.43
CA TYR A 65 13.38 0.94 -3.97
C TYR A 65 14.40 -0.14 -3.59
N HIS A 66 14.44 -1.24 -4.36
CA HIS A 66 15.40 -2.33 -4.20
C HIS A 66 16.71 -2.08 -4.97
N LYS A 67 17.03 -0.83 -5.36
CA LYS A 67 18.27 -0.50 -6.10
C LYS A 67 18.46 -1.34 -7.35
N ASP A 68 17.38 -1.51 -8.10
CA ASP A 68 17.28 -2.32 -9.33
C ASP A 68 17.57 -3.81 -9.15
N SER A 69 17.61 -4.33 -7.91
CA SER A 69 17.59 -5.76 -7.64
C SER A 69 16.16 -6.31 -7.55
N GLU A 70 15.99 -7.61 -7.77
CA GLU A 70 14.71 -8.26 -7.53
C GLU A 70 14.41 -8.30 -6.02
N PRO A 71 13.17 -7.98 -5.57
CA PRO A 71 12.79 -8.13 -4.18
C PRO A 71 12.88 -9.60 -3.74
N ASP A 72 13.23 -9.82 -2.47
CA ASP A 72 13.34 -11.17 -1.93
C ASP A 72 11.97 -11.83 -1.69
N ASP A 73 11.98 -13.13 -1.42
CA ASP A 73 10.75 -13.89 -1.12
C ASP A 73 10.00 -13.34 0.09
N LEU A 74 10.72 -12.77 1.07
CA LEU A 74 10.12 -12.22 2.26
C LEU A 74 9.30 -10.96 1.93
N PHE A 75 9.81 -10.09 1.06
CA PHE A 75 9.10 -8.92 0.56
C PHE A 75 7.77 -9.33 -0.04
N TRP A 76 7.76 -10.28 -0.99
CA TRP A 76 6.53 -10.68 -1.68
C TRP A 76 5.52 -11.35 -0.76
N ARG A 77 5.97 -12.17 0.20
CA ARG A 77 5.10 -12.80 1.21
C ARG A 77 4.43 -11.76 2.10
N LEU A 78 5.20 -10.81 2.62
CA LEU A 78 4.69 -9.75 3.48
C LEU A 78 3.79 -8.78 2.71
N TYR A 79 4.21 -8.37 1.52
CA TYR A 79 3.42 -7.53 0.62
C TYR A 79 2.05 -8.15 0.34
N SER A 80 2.02 -9.43 -0.03
CA SER A 80 0.77 -10.15 -0.32
C SER A 80 -0.13 -10.26 0.92
N LEU A 81 0.46 -10.54 2.09
CA LEU A 81 -0.27 -10.61 3.36
C LEU A 81 -0.87 -9.26 3.73
N TYR A 82 -0.06 -8.20 3.72
CA TYR A 82 -0.48 -6.86 4.06
C TYR A 82 -1.56 -6.36 3.10
N LEU A 83 -1.42 -6.61 1.80
CA LEU A 83 -2.42 -6.25 0.80
C LEU A 83 -3.76 -6.97 1.02
N ALA A 84 -3.71 -8.26 1.39
CA ALA A 84 -4.91 -9.01 1.71
C ALA A 84 -5.60 -8.47 2.98
N MET A 85 -4.81 -8.13 4.01
CA MET A 85 -5.33 -7.53 5.25
C MET A 85 -5.97 -6.16 5.01
N ASP A 86 -5.31 -5.28 4.24
CA ASP A 86 -5.84 -3.95 3.89
C ASP A 86 -7.16 -4.06 3.12
N LYS A 87 -7.25 -5.00 2.17
CA LYS A 87 -8.51 -5.26 1.46
C LYS A 87 -9.63 -5.72 2.38
N ILE A 88 -9.35 -6.58 3.35
CA ILE A 88 -10.35 -7.02 4.32
C ILE A 88 -10.79 -5.84 5.18
N ASP A 89 -9.86 -5.05 5.70
CA ASP A 89 -10.16 -3.91 6.57
C ASP A 89 -11.00 -2.86 5.84
N ARG A 90 -10.67 -2.54 4.58
CA ARG A 90 -11.50 -1.64 3.75
C ARG A 90 -12.93 -2.13 3.56
N VAL A 91 -13.12 -3.43 3.32
CA VAL A 91 -14.48 -3.99 3.22
C VAL A 91 -15.22 -3.84 4.55
N LEU A 92 -14.54 -4.03 5.68
CA LEU A 92 -15.15 -3.83 6.99
C LEU A 92 -15.52 -2.36 7.21
N GLU A 93 -14.61 -1.42 6.92
CA GLU A 93 -14.86 0.02 7.02
C GLU A 93 -16.04 0.46 6.15
N ASP A 94 -16.07 0.05 4.88
CA ASP A 94 -17.15 0.36 3.92
C ASP A 94 -18.53 -0.11 4.42
N HIS A 95 -18.56 -1.13 5.27
CA HIS A 95 -19.78 -1.69 5.85
C HIS A 95 -20.00 -1.27 7.32
N ASP A 96 -19.31 -0.24 7.81
CA ASP A 96 -19.34 0.22 9.22
C ASP A 96 -19.12 -0.94 10.20
N TYR A 97 -18.16 -1.80 9.90
CA TYR A 97 -17.85 -3.03 10.64
C TYR A 97 -19.09 -3.90 10.92
N PHE A 98 -20.05 -3.88 10.01
CA PHE A 98 -21.36 -4.54 10.14
C PHE A 98 -22.15 -4.16 11.40
N ARG A 99 -21.91 -2.96 11.96
CA ARG A 99 -22.64 -2.45 13.14
C ARG A 99 -24.12 -2.20 12.84
N LEU A 100 -24.42 -1.70 11.64
CA LEU A 100 -25.79 -1.35 11.22
C LEU A 100 -26.48 -2.45 10.40
N LEU A 101 -25.71 -3.23 9.62
CA LEU A 101 -26.25 -4.31 8.78
C LEU A 101 -25.39 -5.56 8.93
N LYS A 102 -25.90 -6.53 9.69
CA LYS A 102 -25.23 -7.83 9.89
C LYS A 102 -25.60 -8.80 8.77
N PRO A 103 -24.62 -9.30 7.99
CA PRO A 103 -24.88 -10.30 6.97
C PRO A 103 -25.45 -11.59 7.58
N LYS A 104 -26.34 -12.29 6.87
CA LYS A 104 -26.95 -13.54 7.35
C LYS A 104 -25.94 -14.64 7.69
N TRP A 105 -24.75 -14.62 7.10
CA TRP A 105 -23.67 -15.55 7.40
C TRP A 105 -22.85 -15.17 8.65
N TYR A 106 -22.98 -13.94 9.15
CA TYR A 106 -22.23 -13.42 10.30
C TYR A 106 -22.93 -13.63 11.66
N ILE A 107 -24.23 -13.94 11.64
CA ILE A 107 -25.06 -14.16 12.85
C ILE A 107 -24.90 -15.57 13.46
N HIS A 108 -24.13 -16.45 12.84
CA HIS A 108 -23.98 -17.85 13.26
C HIS A 108 -22.56 -18.22 13.74
N ILE A 109 -21.69 -17.20 13.88
CA ILE A 109 -20.31 -17.32 14.38
C ILE A 109 -20.25 -16.59 15.73
#